data_AF-A0A935H4H6-F1
#
_entry.id   AF-A0A935H4H6-F1
#
_cell.length_a   1.000
_cell.length_b   1.000
_cell.length_c   1.000
_cell.angle_alpha   90.00
_cell.angle_beta   90.00
_cell.angle_gamma   90.00
#
_symmetry.space_group_name_H-M   'P 1'
#
loop_
_entity.id
_entity.type
_entity.pdbx_description
1 polymer ?
#
loop_
_entity_poly.entity_id
_entity_poly.type
_entity_poly.pdbx_seq_one_letter_code
_entity_poly.pdbx_strand_id
1 'polypeptide(L)'
;MKMATTLEYALLAGDAYFSTRKAINRFPIPAGWTEDVDRRTADGTTGFEARTFKNGTETVISYAGTYDESWADKIADKQLALGEFHAQLLQAARYYLDIKASNPNVTLTGHSLGGGLASLVAVFFGVNAVTFDQAPFAYATRYLPDPDPTNPLPVDRDAANTLLEQLRGLGYGNDALAGLTNFIKQRQSSVGVIPNENKVRNIIVAGEMLSVAPATVLDRIGATASADIIGNTATGASSTDLHSQALLSVFLQSQVSNADQSLNKVTDKLPDLLKLIFDDKNLFAHRTDTADKNLIEHMLRHEAGVNAKDEAGDEIKADAMVTRFTKDLWKLAKDGSLTVNDNSSDTKLNNISKALMAFAMQKYYAETAHDKELFTATDGSGAVSFKRTDVATKWEDVKGAQFFEAYLKDSSGLSTDEQTVIKAALPNLIDWFVQAGTDGMKVTGATERAFMLGGKNADTLTGGSADDLLVGNAGDDVLTGGLGNDYLADGGGDDTYQFNGKFGNDTILDTGKPGKTHTGRILLGSVQLNGGKKVEGSKNVCLSKDKSVQYTFINGDLLIKTLRPVDGCTGNITVKGFNSGELRLFGGK
;
A
#
# COMPACT_ATOMS: atom_id res chain seq x y z
N MET A 1 32.47 -16.61 2.31
CA MET A 1 31.18 -17.26 1.97
C MET A 1 30.10 -16.33 2.48
N LYS A 2 29.23 -15.82 1.61
CA LYS A 2 28.14 -14.93 2.01
C LYS A 2 26.97 -15.85 2.38
N MET A 3 26.51 -15.80 3.64
CA MET A 3 25.27 -16.45 4.04
C MET A 3 24.10 -15.73 3.38
N ALA A 4 23.01 -16.46 3.10
CA ALA A 4 21.77 -15.87 2.63
C ALA A 4 21.31 -14.74 3.58
N THR A 5 20.94 -13.62 3.00
CA THR A 5 20.36 -12.48 3.72
C THR A 5 18.93 -12.80 4.16
N THR A 6 18.41 -12.04 5.12
CA THR A 6 17.03 -12.16 5.59
C THR A 6 16.01 -12.10 4.44
N LEU A 7 16.22 -11.17 3.49
CA LEU A 7 15.36 -11.01 2.33
C LEU A 7 15.45 -12.23 1.39
N GLU A 8 16.65 -12.77 1.14
CA GLU A 8 16.80 -13.98 0.34
C GLU A 8 16.04 -15.15 0.96
N TYR A 9 16.15 -15.36 2.29
CA TYR A 9 15.36 -16.36 2.99
C TYR A 9 13.84 -16.13 2.82
N ALA A 10 13.36 -14.89 2.90
CA ALA A 10 11.94 -14.58 2.74
C ALA A 10 11.43 -14.90 1.32
N LEU A 11 12.21 -14.56 0.30
CA LEU A 11 11.88 -14.88 -1.08
C LEU A 11 11.85 -16.40 -1.32
N LEU A 12 12.83 -17.14 -0.80
CA LEU A 12 12.89 -18.60 -0.89
C LEU A 12 11.77 -19.30 -0.09
N ALA A 13 11.35 -18.71 1.04
CA ALA A 13 10.19 -19.17 1.82
C ALA A 13 8.87 -18.97 1.04
N GLY A 14 8.72 -17.85 0.34
CA GLY A 14 7.57 -17.60 -0.54
C GLY A 14 7.54 -18.51 -1.78
N ASP A 15 8.71 -18.79 -2.36
CA ASP A 15 8.86 -19.64 -3.55
C ASP A 15 8.57 -21.13 -3.27
N ALA A 16 8.58 -21.55 -2.01
CA ALA A 16 8.19 -22.91 -1.63
C ALA A 16 6.71 -23.22 -1.93
N TYR A 17 5.82 -22.21 -1.96
CA TYR A 17 4.41 -22.35 -2.32
C TYR A 17 4.22 -22.54 -3.84
N PHE A 18 4.99 -23.42 -4.47
CA PHE A 18 5.06 -23.49 -5.93
C PHE A 18 3.85 -24.17 -6.55
N SER A 19 3.34 -25.24 -5.95
CA SER A 19 2.21 -26.00 -6.50
C SER A 19 0.87 -25.28 -6.31
N THR A 20 0.77 -24.43 -5.29
CA THR A 20 -0.44 -23.71 -4.89
C THR A 20 -0.52 -22.29 -5.47
N ARG A 21 0.52 -21.84 -6.17
CA ARG A 21 0.55 -20.56 -6.88
C ARG A 21 0.67 -20.76 -8.38
N LYS A 22 -0.11 -20.00 -9.15
CA LYS A 22 0.10 -19.90 -10.60
C LYS A 22 1.45 -19.23 -10.86
N ALA A 23 2.07 -19.57 -11.99
CA ALA A 23 3.41 -19.10 -12.33
C ALA A 23 3.55 -17.57 -12.23
N ILE A 24 2.49 -16.83 -12.53
CA ILE A 24 2.45 -15.37 -12.47
C ILE A 24 2.48 -14.80 -11.03
N ASN A 25 2.10 -15.60 -10.04
CA ASN A 25 2.04 -15.24 -8.63
C ASN A 25 3.09 -16.00 -7.79
N ARG A 26 4.07 -16.63 -8.45
CA ARG A 26 5.22 -17.24 -7.77
C ARG A 26 6.25 -16.18 -7.42
N PHE A 27 6.91 -16.40 -6.28
CA PHE A 27 7.98 -15.54 -5.84
C PHE A 27 9.20 -15.66 -6.76
N PRO A 28 10.00 -14.59 -6.89
CA PRO A 28 11.27 -14.68 -7.57
C PRO A 28 12.28 -15.52 -6.76
N ILE A 29 13.10 -16.29 -7.46
CA ILE A 29 14.33 -16.85 -6.88
C ILE A 29 15.37 -15.71 -6.84
N PRO A 30 15.98 -15.40 -5.69
CA PRO A 30 16.95 -14.31 -5.59
C PRO A 30 18.15 -14.48 -6.53
N ALA A 31 18.74 -13.37 -6.97
CA ALA A 31 19.89 -13.39 -7.86
C ALA A 31 21.06 -14.23 -7.29
N GLY A 32 21.62 -15.12 -8.12
CA GLY A 32 22.69 -16.03 -7.73
C GLY A 32 22.22 -17.34 -7.07
N TRP A 33 20.92 -17.48 -6.78
CA TRP A 33 20.33 -18.73 -6.33
C TRP A 33 19.74 -19.51 -7.51
N THR A 34 19.84 -20.83 -7.45
CA THR A 34 19.20 -21.75 -8.39
C THR A 34 18.42 -22.80 -7.63
N GLU A 35 17.25 -23.18 -8.13
CA GLU A 35 16.56 -24.38 -7.66
C GLU A 35 17.42 -25.62 -7.96
N ASP A 36 17.52 -26.51 -6.98
CA ASP A 36 18.09 -27.84 -7.16
C ASP A 36 17.00 -28.85 -7.58
N VAL A 37 17.39 -29.90 -8.29
CA VAL A 37 16.47 -30.84 -8.98
C VAL A 37 15.55 -31.59 -8.00
N ASP A 38 15.95 -31.72 -6.74
CA ASP A 38 15.17 -32.39 -5.69
C ASP A 38 14.03 -31.51 -5.18
N ARG A 39 12.92 -31.45 -5.91
CA ARG A 39 11.67 -30.82 -5.47
C ARG A 39 10.66 -31.85 -4.98
N ARG A 40 9.96 -31.55 -3.88
CA ARG A 40 8.73 -32.26 -3.49
C ARG A 40 7.53 -31.36 -3.69
N THR A 41 6.67 -31.70 -4.66
CA THR A 41 5.35 -31.08 -4.84
C THR A 41 4.44 -31.42 -3.65
N ALA A 42 3.42 -30.59 -3.40
CA ALA A 42 2.43 -30.88 -2.36
C ALA A 42 1.88 -32.31 -2.50
N ASP A 43 2.08 -33.12 -1.46
CA ASP A 43 1.49 -34.44 -1.36
C ASP A 43 -0.02 -34.32 -1.17
N GLY A 44 -0.82 -34.96 -2.03
CA GLY A 44 -2.28 -34.92 -1.95
C GLY A 44 -2.86 -35.53 -0.66
N THR A 45 -2.04 -36.23 0.13
CA THR A 45 -2.44 -36.83 1.42
C THR A 45 -2.14 -35.92 2.61
N THR A 46 -0.92 -35.38 2.66
CA THR A 46 -0.42 -34.63 3.83
C THR A 46 -0.34 -33.13 3.61
N GLY A 47 -0.27 -32.65 2.37
CA GLY A 47 -0.03 -31.24 2.02
C GLY A 47 1.45 -30.84 1.96
N PHE A 48 2.39 -31.71 2.39
CA PHE A 48 3.81 -31.36 2.48
C PHE A 48 4.42 -30.97 1.12
N GLU A 49 4.97 -29.76 1.03
CA GLU A 49 5.72 -29.25 -0.11
C GLU A 49 7.06 -28.66 0.36
N ALA A 50 8.14 -28.97 -0.38
CA ALA A 50 9.48 -28.54 -0.05
C ALA A 50 10.34 -28.33 -1.30
N ARG A 51 11.24 -27.35 -1.23
CA ARG A 51 12.18 -27.01 -2.30
C ARG A 51 13.56 -26.74 -1.74
N THR A 52 14.57 -26.93 -2.59
CA THR A 52 15.98 -26.73 -2.25
C THR A 52 16.62 -25.77 -3.22
N PHE A 53 17.43 -24.87 -2.68
CA PHE A 53 18.10 -23.83 -3.43
C PHE A 53 19.58 -23.83 -3.13
N LYS A 54 20.39 -23.52 -4.15
CA LYS A 54 21.85 -23.48 -4.05
C LYS A 54 22.39 -22.14 -4.49
N ASN A 55 23.40 -21.66 -3.77
CA ASN A 55 24.24 -20.54 -4.17
C ASN A 55 25.70 -20.86 -3.78
N GLY A 56 26.50 -21.25 -4.77
CA GLY A 56 27.83 -21.81 -4.53
C GLY A 56 27.75 -23.08 -3.67
N THR A 57 28.29 -23.01 -2.45
CA THR A 57 28.29 -24.14 -1.50
C THR A 57 27.18 -24.05 -0.45
N GLU A 58 26.41 -22.97 -0.43
CA GLU A 58 25.28 -22.82 0.49
C GLU A 58 24.06 -23.52 -0.09
N THR A 59 23.36 -24.27 0.77
CA THR A 59 22.11 -24.95 0.43
C THR A 59 21.02 -24.50 1.39
N VAL A 60 19.91 -24.01 0.87
CA VAL A 60 18.73 -23.62 1.66
C VAL A 60 17.60 -24.59 1.33
N ILE A 61 17.07 -25.23 2.36
CA ILE A 61 15.82 -26.01 2.27
C ILE A 61 14.67 -25.12 2.73
N SER A 62 13.64 -25.04 1.91
CA SER A 62 12.45 -24.26 2.18
C SER A 62 11.23 -25.16 2.25
N TYR A 63 10.45 -25.06 3.33
CA TYR A 63 9.18 -25.76 3.49
C TYR A 63 8.02 -24.79 3.25
N ALA A 64 7.05 -25.21 2.44
CA ALA A 64 5.81 -24.46 2.24
C ALA A 64 4.96 -24.52 3.51
N GLY A 65 4.20 -23.45 3.77
CA GLY A 65 3.19 -23.44 4.82
C GLY A 65 1.80 -23.79 4.32
N THR A 66 0.80 -23.54 5.17
CA THR A 66 -0.61 -23.87 4.93
C THR A 66 -1.16 -23.13 3.72
N TYR A 67 -1.83 -23.87 2.82
CA TYR A 67 -2.68 -23.30 1.78
C TYR A 67 -4.15 -23.37 2.21
N ASP A 68 -4.93 -22.30 2.01
CA ASP A 68 -6.25 -22.12 2.65
C ASP A 68 -7.27 -23.25 2.38
N GLU A 69 -7.12 -23.94 1.25
CA GLU A 69 -7.98 -25.07 0.85
C GLU A 69 -7.48 -26.43 1.36
N SER A 70 -6.28 -26.49 1.96
CA SER A 70 -5.67 -27.72 2.48
C SER A 70 -6.14 -28.01 3.90
N TRP A 71 -7.07 -28.97 4.02
CA TRP A 71 -7.52 -29.48 5.32
C TRP A 71 -6.39 -30.23 6.07
N ALA A 72 -5.46 -30.85 5.34
CA ALA A 72 -4.35 -31.62 5.91
C ALA A 72 -3.33 -30.72 6.64
N ASP A 73 -3.03 -29.55 6.07
CA ASP A 73 -2.14 -28.57 6.70
C ASP A 73 -2.72 -28.04 8.01
N LYS A 74 -4.03 -27.76 8.05
CA LYS A 74 -4.73 -27.31 9.27
C LYS A 74 -4.69 -28.36 10.39
N ILE A 75 -4.67 -29.66 10.04
CA ILE A 75 -4.49 -30.74 11.00
C ILE A 75 -3.05 -30.79 11.50
N ALA A 76 -2.08 -30.65 10.60
CA ALA A 76 -0.66 -30.60 10.95
C ALA A 76 -0.39 -29.47 11.96
N ASP A 77 -0.90 -28.26 11.67
CA ASP A 77 -0.80 -27.10 12.54
C ASP A 77 -1.34 -27.41 13.95
N LYS A 78 -2.54 -27.98 14.04
CA LYS A 78 -3.18 -28.29 15.33
C LYS A 78 -2.40 -29.34 16.12
N GLN A 79 -2.02 -30.45 15.50
CA GLN A 79 -1.34 -31.55 16.18
C GLN A 79 0.05 -31.13 16.67
N LEU A 80 0.85 -30.51 15.80
CA LEU A 80 2.20 -30.05 16.15
C LEU A 80 2.16 -28.94 17.21
N ALA A 81 1.18 -28.04 17.16
CA ALA A 81 0.99 -27.03 18.22
C ALA A 81 0.64 -27.66 19.58
N LEU A 82 -0.06 -28.79 19.61
CA LEU A 82 -0.36 -29.56 20.82
C LEU A 82 0.78 -30.48 21.29
N GLY A 83 1.88 -30.51 20.54
CA GLY A 83 3.05 -31.36 20.77
C GLY A 83 2.92 -32.81 20.27
N GLU A 84 1.87 -33.09 19.52
CA GLU A 84 1.63 -34.39 18.89
C GLU A 84 2.49 -34.56 17.63
N PHE A 85 2.82 -35.79 17.29
CA PHE A 85 3.52 -36.12 16.04
C PHE A 85 2.59 -35.97 14.83
N HIS A 86 3.13 -35.51 13.69
CA HIS A 86 2.42 -35.50 12.42
C HIS A 86 3.33 -35.95 11.26
N ALA A 87 2.73 -36.50 10.20
CA ALA A 87 3.45 -37.02 9.03
C ALA A 87 4.30 -35.95 8.32
N GLN A 88 3.86 -34.69 8.29
CA GLN A 88 4.64 -33.60 7.69
C GLN A 88 5.98 -33.36 8.40
N LEU A 89 6.05 -33.54 9.73
CA LEU A 89 7.31 -33.45 10.46
C LEU A 89 8.29 -34.56 10.03
N LEU A 90 7.79 -35.78 9.82
CA LEU A 90 8.59 -36.88 9.28
C LEU A 90 9.06 -36.58 7.85
N GLN A 91 8.18 -36.07 6.99
CA GLN A 91 8.54 -35.74 5.61
C GLN A 91 9.60 -34.62 5.56
N ALA A 92 9.47 -33.59 6.41
CA ALA A 92 10.46 -32.51 6.56
C ALA A 92 11.82 -33.05 7.02
N ALA A 93 11.84 -33.84 8.09
CA ALA A 93 13.08 -34.42 8.61
C ALA A 93 13.78 -35.33 7.58
N ARG A 94 13.01 -36.16 6.86
CA ARG A 94 13.55 -37.01 5.77
C ARG A 94 14.17 -36.16 4.67
N TYR A 95 13.44 -35.16 4.19
CA TYR A 95 13.92 -34.28 3.12
C TYR A 95 15.25 -33.60 3.52
N TYR A 96 15.34 -33.07 4.74
CA TYR A 96 16.58 -32.53 5.27
C TYR A 96 17.72 -33.56 5.34
N LEU A 97 17.48 -34.75 5.87
CA LEU A 97 18.51 -35.79 6.00
C LEU A 97 19.03 -36.26 4.64
N ASP A 98 18.14 -36.42 3.66
CA ASP A 98 18.48 -36.85 2.30
C ASP A 98 19.40 -35.81 1.61
N ILE A 99 19.08 -34.53 1.73
CA ILE A 99 19.88 -33.44 1.15
C ILE A 99 21.19 -33.21 1.91
N LYS A 100 21.15 -33.30 3.24
CA LYS A 100 22.34 -33.15 4.09
C LYS A 100 23.38 -34.22 3.81
N ALA A 101 22.97 -35.43 3.44
CA ALA A 101 23.88 -36.51 3.09
C ALA A 101 24.78 -36.16 1.89
N SER A 102 24.29 -35.33 0.97
CA SER A 102 25.05 -34.86 -0.21
C SER A 102 25.58 -33.43 -0.06
N ASN A 103 25.08 -32.63 0.89
CA ASN A 103 25.47 -31.23 1.10
C ASN A 103 25.64 -30.92 2.61
N PRO A 104 26.86 -30.72 3.14
CA PRO A 104 27.05 -30.50 4.57
C PRO A 104 26.61 -29.11 5.06
N ASN A 105 26.52 -28.12 4.16
CA ASN A 105 26.21 -26.72 4.48
C ASN A 105 24.74 -26.38 4.18
N VAL A 106 23.84 -26.96 4.96
CA VAL A 106 22.39 -26.75 4.82
C VAL A 106 21.88 -25.77 5.88
N THR A 107 21.01 -24.84 5.46
CA THR A 107 20.16 -24.06 6.35
C THR A 107 18.69 -24.24 5.97
N LEU A 108 17.79 -23.91 6.90
CA LEU A 108 16.35 -24.11 6.72
C LEU A 108 15.60 -22.78 6.71
N THR A 109 14.49 -22.74 5.97
CA THR A 109 13.55 -21.62 6.00
C THR A 109 12.12 -22.08 5.73
N GLY A 110 11.18 -21.18 5.93
CA GLY A 110 9.77 -21.42 5.71
C GLY A 110 8.92 -20.34 6.37
N HIS A 111 7.68 -20.25 5.91
CA HIS A 111 6.65 -19.36 6.43
C HIS A 111 5.53 -20.17 7.10
N SER A 112 4.87 -19.62 8.12
CA SER A 112 3.70 -20.26 8.75
C SER A 112 4.00 -21.70 9.20
N LEU A 113 3.16 -22.69 8.86
CA LEU A 113 3.39 -24.13 9.07
C LEU A 113 4.80 -24.57 8.62
N GLY A 114 5.26 -24.14 7.44
CA GLY A 114 6.58 -24.47 6.91
C GLY A 114 7.71 -23.88 7.74
N GLY A 115 7.52 -22.67 8.29
CA GLY A 115 8.42 -22.07 9.26
C GLY A 115 8.46 -22.85 10.59
N GLY A 116 7.31 -23.37 11.02
CA GLY A 116 7.22 -24.25 12.20
C GLY A 116 7.98 -25.56 11.98
N LEU A 117 7.81 -26.21 10.83
CA LEU A 117 8.54 -27.42 10.44
C LEU A 117 10.06 -27.16 10.35
N ALA A 118 10.46 -26.05 9.72
CA ALA A 118 11.87 -25.64 9.65
C ALA A 118 12.47 -25.47 11.04
N SER A 119 11.72 -24.86 11.96
CA SER A 119 12.14 -24.66 13.35
C SER A 119 12.30 -25.97 14.12
N LEU A 120 11.35 -26.91 13.96
CA LEU A 120 11.44 -28.23 14.60
C LEU A 120 12.65 -29.02 14.09
N VAL A 121 12.83 -29.10 12.77
CA VAL A 121 13.99 -29.78 12.18
C VAL A 121 15.30 -29.10 12.60
N ALA A 122 15.30 -27.77 12.69
CA ALA A 122 16.44 -26.99 13.15
C ALA A 122 16.90 -27.39 14.56
N VAL A 123 15.99 -27.35 15.53
CA VAL A 123 16.35 -27.67 16.91
C VAL A 123 16.64 -29.16 17.11
N PHE A 124 15.90 -30.03 16.43
CA PHE A 124 16.11 -31.47 16.51
C PHE A 124 17.47 -31.88 15.96
N PHE A 125 17.93 -31.31 14.85
CA PHE A 125 19.19 -31.72 14.23
C PHE A 125 20.34 -30.73 14.40
N GLY A 126 20.15 -29.65 15.15
CA GLY A 126 21.16 -28.64 15.44
C GLY A 126 21.61 -27.84 14.22
N VAL A 127 20.68 -27.53 13.30
CA VAL A 127 20.93 -26.77 12.07
C VAL A 127 20.32 -25.38 12.15
N ASN A 128 20.92 -24.38 11.46
CA ASN A 128 20.41 -23.02 11.48
C ASN A 128 19.12 -22.88 10.67
N ALA A 129 18.16 -22.11 11.16
CA ALA A 129 16.96 -21.73 10.44
C ALA A 129 16.64 -20.24 10.58
N VAL A 130 16.14 -19.65 9.49
CA VAL A 130 15.51 -18.32 9.48
C VAL A 130 14.08 -18.49 9.02
N THR A 131 13.12 -18.14 9.87
CA THR A 131 11.70 -18.43 9.68
C THR A 131 10.85 -17.17 9.76
N PHE A 132 9.67 -17.23 9.15
CA PHE A 132 8.79 -16.08 8.96
C PHE A 132 7.39 -16.41 9.44
N ASP A 133 6.86 -15.61 10.36
CA ASP A 133 5.53 -15.82 10.96
C ASP A 133 5.27 -17.30 11.32
N GLN A 134 6.29 -17.97 11.89
CA GLN A 134 6.26 -19.42 12.01
C GLN A 134 5.10 -19.91 12.89
N ALA A 135 4.61 -21.12 12.58
CA ALA A 135 3.66 -21.80 13.43
C ALA A 135 4.22 -22.07 14.85
N PRO A 136 3.41 -21.92 15.90
CA PRO A 136 3.83 -22.00 17.30
C PRO A 136 4.02 -23.44 17.78
N PHE A 137 5.07 -24.11 17.32
CA PHE A 137 5.36 -25.51 17.63
C PHE A 137 6.32 -25.72 18.80
N ALA A 138 6.53 -24.72 19.67
CA ALA A 138 7.38 -24.90 20.86
C ALA A 138 6.91 -26.06 21.73
N TYR A 139 5.62 -26.38 21.77
CA TYR A 139 5.12 -27.51 22.56
C TYR A 139 5.62 -28.87 22.06
N ALA A 140 5.83 -29.05 20.75
CA ALA A 140 6.39 -30.28 20.16
C ALA A 140 7.86 -30.54 20.51
N THR A 141 8.54 -29.56 21.11
CA THR A 141 9.90 -29.72 21.62
C THR A 141 9.95 -30.16 23.08
N ARG A 142 8.85 -30.01 23.82
CA ARG A 142 8.84 -30.24 25.27
C ARG A 142 9.05 -31.70 25.61
N TYR A 143 9.66 -31.93 26.75
CA TYR A 143 9.63 -33.22 27.41
C TYR A 143 8.40 -33.27 28.31
N LEU A 144 7.45 -34.14 27.98
CA LEU A 144 6.32 -34.44 28.85
C LEU A 144 6.63 -35.76 29.55
N PRO A 145 6.94 -35.78 30.86
CA PRO A 145 6.98 -37.04 31.60
C PRO A 145 5.61 -37.71 31.51
N ASP A 146 5.63 -39.05 31.50
CA ASP A 146 4.48 -39.98 31.45
C ASP A 146 3.20 -39.40 32.08
N PRO A 147 2.01 -39.47 31.44
CA PRO A 147 0.83 -38.76 31.92
C PRO A 147 0.53 -39.16 33.37
N ASP A 148 0.28 -38.13 34.18
CA ASP A 148 -0.40 -38.28 35.46
C ASP A 148 -1.61 -39.22 35.26
N PRO A 149 -1.68 -40.38 35.94
CA PRO A 149 -2.75 -41.34 35.76
C PRO A 149 -4.14 -40.79 36.13
N THR A 150 -4.21 -39.59 36.71
CA THR A 150 -5.46 -38.87 37.01
C THR A 150 -5.87 -37.86 35.94
N ASN A 151 -5.02 -37.61 34.92
CA ASN A 151 -5.29 -36.68 33.82
C ASN A 151 -5.49 -37.45 32.50
N PRO A 152 -6.72 -37.53 31.95
CA PRO A 152 -7.08 -38.44 30.86
C PRO A 152 -6.68 -37.91 29.46
N LEU A 153 -5.55 -37.23 29.33
CA LEU A 153 -5.06 -36.82 28.01
C LEU A 153 -4.39 -38.03 27.31
N PRO A 154 -4.64 -38.26 26.00
CA PRO A 154 -4.10 -39.41 25.29
C PRO A 154 -2.57 -39.45 25.29
N VAL A 155 -2.04 -40.67 25.40
CA VAL A 155 -0.63 -41.06 25.26
C VAL A 155 -0.14 -40.70 23.85
N ASP A 156 1.12 -40.24 23.72
CA ASP A 156 1.85 -39.81 22.49
C ASP A 156 1.93 -38.32 22.14
N ARG A 157 2.12 -37.44 23.14
CA ARG A 157 2.52 -36.04 22.93
C ARG A 157 4.05 -35.82 22.90
N ASP A 158 4.79 -36.77 22.36
CA ASP A 158 6.24 -36.67 22.23
C ASP A 158 6.71 -36.79 20.78
N ALA A 159 6.46 -35.73 20.01
CA ALA A 159 6.80 -35.64 18.60
C ALA A 159 8.26 -36.01 18.28
N ALA A 160 9.23 -35.67 19.14
CA ALA A 160 10.63 -35.95 18.86
C ALA A 160 10.99 -37.43 19.04
N ASN A 161 10.45 -38.11 20.07
CA ASN A 161 10.66 -39.55 20.25
C ASN A 161 9.95 -40.35 19.16
N THR A 162 8.70 -40.02 18.85
CA THR A 162 7.97 -40.65 17.74
C THR A 162 8.71 -40.45 16.40
N LEU A 163 9.23 -39.24 16.14
CA LEU A 163 10.04 -38.99 14.94
C LEU A 163 11.30 -39.87 14.90
N LEU A 164 12.01 -40.02 16.01
CA LEU A 164 13.21 -40.86 16.09
C LEU A 164 12.90 -42.32 15.74
N GLU A 165 11.79 -42.86 16.28
CA GLU A 165 11.34 -44.22 15.99
C GLU A 165 10.97 -44.41 14.52
N GLN A 166 10.20 -43.47 13.96
CA GLN A 166 9.79 -43.51 12.55
C GLN A 166 11.00 -43.45 11.61
N LEU A 167 11.98 -42.57 11.87
CA LEU A 167 13.20 -42.48 11.06
C LEU A 167 14.07 -43.74 11.18
N ARG A 168 14.17 -44.36 12.36
CA ARG A 168 14.85 -45.66 12.50
C ARG A 168 14.16 -46.76 11.71
N GLY A 169 12.82 -46.80 11.75
CA GLY A 169 12.01 -47.72 10.96
C GLY A 169 12.22 -47.59 9.45
N LEU A 170 12.63 -46.40 8.98
CA LEU A 170 13.00 -46.12 7.58
C LEU A 170 14.47 -46.41 7.25
N GLY A 171 15.27 -46.87 8.21
CA GLY A 171 16.66 -47.28 7.99
C GLY A 171 17.72 -46.18 8.15
N TYR A 172 17.37 -44.99 8.66
CA TYR A 172 18.38 -43.97 8.95
C TYR A 172 19.29 -44.44 10.12
N GLY A 173 20.60 -44.43 9.87
CA GLY A 173 21.61 -44.88 10.83
C GLY A 173 21.87 -43.90 11.98
N ASN A 174 22.63 -44.36 12.98
CA ASN A 174 22.94 -43.58 14.19
C ASN A 174 23.63 -42.23 13.88
N ASP A 175 24.50 -42.19 12.88
CA ASP A 175 25.23 -40.96 12.53
C ASP A 175 24.30 -39.88 11.98
N ALA A 176 23.36 -40.24 11.10
CA ALA A 176 22.36 -39.32 10.56
C ALA A 176 21.41 -38.81 11.66
N LEU A 177 21.09 -39.67 12.64
CA LEU A 177 20.15 -39.36 13.74
C LEU A 177 20.83 -38.82 15.01
N ALA A 178 22.14 -38.57 14.97
CA ALA A 178 22.91 -38.13 16.13
C ALA A 178 22.39 -36.81 16.71
N GLY A 179 22.01 -35.85 15.86
CA GLY A 179 21.41 -34.57 16.26
C GLY A 179 20.14 -34.77 17.08
N LEU A 180 19.16 -35.50 16.53
CA LEU A 180 17.87 -35.78 17.18
C LEU A 180 18.04 -36.54 18.49
N THR A 181 18.94 -37.53 18.52
CA THR A 181 19.25 -38.29 19.73
C THR A 181 19.85 -37.38 20.82
N ASN A 182 20.73 -36.44 20.44
CA ASN A 182 21.33 -35.49 21.37
C ASN A 182 20.29 -34.48 21.88
N PHE A 183 19.43 -33.97 21.00
CA PHE A 183 18.32 -33.09 21.37
C PHE A 183 17.42 -33.75 22.43
N ILE A 184 17.00 -35.01 22.21
CA ILE A 184 16.13 -35.75 23.14
C ILE A 184 16.79 -35.90 24.52
N LYS A 185 18.09 -36.22 24.57
CA LYS A 185 18.85 -36.32 25.82
C LYS A 185 18.93 -34.98 26.55
N GLN A 186 19.20 -33.89 25.82
CA GLN A 186 19.38 -32.56 26.41
C GLN A 186 18.08 -32.01 26.99
N ARG A 187 16.95 -32.11 26.28
CA ARG A 187 15.65 -31.60 26.79
C ARG A 187 15.19 -32.30 28.08
N GLN A 188 15.55 -33.57 28.28
CA GLN A 188 15.26 -34.32 29.51
C GLN A 188 16.01 -33.74 30.72
N SER A 189 17.19 -33.17 30.50
CA SER A 189 18.06 -32.61 31.54
C SER A 189 17.80 -31.13 31.85
N SER A 190 16.93 -30.45 31.10
CA SER A 190 16.69 -29.00 31.23
C SER A 190 15.23 -28.66 30.94
N VAL A 191 14.34 -28.98 31.89
CA VAL A 191 12.90 -28.74 31.78
C VAL A 191 12.62 -27.25 31.57
N GLY A 192 11.92 -26.91 30.49
CA GLY A 192 11.55 -25.54 30.14
C GLY A 192 12.54 -24.81 29.21
N VAL A 193 13.66 -25.45 28.83
CA VAL A 193 14.59 -24.92 27.82
C VAL A 193 14.49 -25.76 26.56
N ILE A 194 14.43 -25.12 25.39
CA ILE A 194 14.47 -25.81 24.10
C ILE A 194 15.95 -25.93 23.69
N PRO A 195 16.54 -27.15 23.63
CA PRO A 195 17.90 -27.30 23.12
C PRO A 195 18.02 -26.78 21.69
N ASN A 196 19.16 -26.16 21.37
CA ASN A 196 19.44 -25.54 20.06
C ASN A 196 18.50 -24.39 19.66
N GLU A 197 17.71 -23.82 20.59
CA GLU A 197 16.78 -22.73 20.27
C GLU A 197 17.47 -21.52 19.61
N ASN A 198 18.70 -21.21 20.00
CA ASN A 198 19.53 -20.15 19.43
C ASN A 198 19.90 -20.35 17.95
N LYS A 199 19.57 -21.51 17.36
CA LYS A 199 19.76 -21.81 15.93
C LYS A 199 18.58 -21.33 15.08
N VAL A 200 17.46 -20.99 15.69
CA VAL A 200 16.27 -20.51 15.01
C VAL A 200 16.14 -19.01 15.22
N ARG A 201 16.06 -18.27 14.12
CA ARG A 201 15.74 -16.84 14.11
C ARG A 201 14.37 -16.66 13.46
N ASN A 202 13.42 -16.14 14.23
CA ASN A 202 12.04 -15.94 13.78
C ASN A 202 11.74 -14.45 13.57
N ILE A 203 11.21 -14.10 12.40
CA ILE A 203 10.83 -12.74 11.99
C ILE A 203 9.31 -12.69 11.87
N ILE A 204 8.71 -11.64 12.44
CA ILE A 204 7.26 -11.60 12.68
C ILE A 204 6.67 -10.28 12.19
N VAL A 205 5.51 -10.30 11.51
CA VAL A 205 4.71 -9.08 11.30
C VAL A 205 3.87 -8.79 12.54
N ALA A 206 3.96 -7.58 13.09
CA ALA A 206 3.16 -7.22 14.27
C ALA A 206 1.64 -7.32 13.98
N GLY A 207 0.90 -8.02 14.83
CA GLY A 207 -0.57 -8.12 14.76
C GLY A 207 -1.11 -9.25 13.90
N GLU A 208 -0.25 -10.06 13.27
CA GLU A 208 -0.66 -11.22 12.49
C GLU A 208 -1.26 -12.35 13.36
N MET A 209 -2.04 -13.22 12.74
CA MET A 209 -2.92 -14.21 13.40
C MET A 209 -2.23 -15.12 14.43
N LEU A 210 -0.96 -15.46 14.24
CA LEU A 210 -0.20 -16.33 15.15
C LEU A 210 0.55 -15.53 16.23
N SER A 211 0.47 -14.21 16.22
CA SER A 211 1.06 -13.30 17.22
C SER A 211 0.04 -12.79 18.25
N VAL A 212 -1.24 -13.18 18.10
CA VAL A 212 -2.37 -12.78 18.94
C VAL A 212 -3.04 -14.00 19.59
N ALA A 213 -3.72 -13.78 20.72
CA ALA A 213 -4.35 -14.84 21.51
C ALA A 213 -5.29 -15.73 20.65
N PRO A 214 -5.32 -17.07 20.88
CA PRO A 214 -4.75 -17.80 22.01
C PRO A 214 -3.26 -18.16 21.88
N ALA A 215 -2.64 -17.93 20.71
CA ALA A 215 -1.21 -18.12 20.53
C ALA A 215 -0.44 -16.88 21.03
N THR A 216 0.83 -17.08 21.36
CA THR A 216 1.73 -15.98 21.70
C THR A 216 3.08 -16.17 21.01
N VAL A 217 3.86 -15.09 20.93
CA VAL A 217 5.23 -15.16 20.42
C VAL A 217 6.09 -16.15 21.23
N LEU A 218 5.77 -16.38 22.51
CA LEU A 218 6.45 -17.36 23.37
C LEU A 218 6.15 -18.82 23.01
N ASP A 219 5.12 -19.08 22.21
CA ASP A 219 4.78 -20.43 21.76
C ASP A 219 5.57 -20.82 20.49
N ARG A 220 6.47 -19.95 20.03
CA ARG A 220 7.37 -20.18 18.88
C ARG A 220 8.78 -20.53 19.34
N ILE A 221 9.45 -21.34 18.53
CA ILE A 221 10.83 -21.73 18.75
C ILE A 221 11.75 -20.60 18.28
N GLY A 222 12.74 -20.22 19.09
CA GLY A 222 13.71 -19.17 18.72
C GLY A 222 13.19 -17.75 18.99
N ALA A 223 12.03 -17.63 19.65
CA ALA A 223 11.46 -16.36 20.05
C ALA A 223 12.00 -15.93 21.42
N THR A 224 12.95 -14.99 21.42
CA THR A 224 13.27 -14.22 22.64
C THR A 224 12.39 -12.96 22.69
N ALA A 225 12.39 -12.23 23.81
CA ALA A 225 11.65 -10.97 23.99
C ALA A 225 12.00 -9.86 22.94
N SER A 226 12.93 -10.14 22.02
CA SER A 226 13.37 -9.30 20.91
C SER A 226 13.31 -10.04 19.56
N ALA A 227 12.24 -10.82 19.30
CA ALA A 227 11.98 -11.30 17.94
C ALA A 227 12.06 -10.11 16.95
N ASP A 228 12.52 -10.36 15.72
CA ASP A 228 12.59 -9.33 14.68
C ASP A 228 11.16 -8.99 14.22
N ILE A 229 10.50 -8.15 15.01
CA ILE A 229 9.11 -7.75 14.79
C ILE A 229 9.09 -6.57 13.83
N ILE A 230 8.48 -6.78 12.67
CA ILE A 230 8.19 -5.74 11.69
C ILE A 230 6.90 -5.06 12.13
N GLY A 231 7.04 -3.89 12.77
CA GLY A 231 5.91 -3.05 13.17
C GLY A 231 5.22 -2.42 11.97
N ASN A 232 3.90 -2.26 12.09
CA ASN A 232 3.01 -1.51 11.19
C ASN A 232 1.88 -0.91 12.03
N THR A 233 1.20 0.13 11.54
CA THR A 233 0.04 0.74 12.22
C THR A 233 -1.26 0.56 11.42
N ALA A 234 -1.39 -0.55 10.70
CA ALA A 234 -2.52 -0.76 9.82
C ALA A 234 -3.84 -0.71 10.59
N THR A 235 -4.74 0.16 10.15
CA THR A 235 -6.12 0.17 10.65
C THR A 235 -6.99 -0.60 9.67
N GLY A 236 -7.53 -1.74 10.11
CA GLY A 236 -8.54 -2.49 9.37
C GLY A 236 -8.03 -3.55 8.39
N ALA A 237 -6.73 -3.84 8.34
CA ALA A 237 -6.25 -5.13 7.81
C ALA A 237 -6.55 -6.22 8.84
N SER A 238 -7.01 -7.40 8.40
CA SER A 238 -7.26 -8.51 9.32
C SER A 238 -5.94 -9.14 9.77
N SER A 239 -5.95 -9.84 10.91
CA SER A 239 -4.76 -10.59 11.36
C SER A 239 -4.35 -11.69 10.37
N THR A 240 -5.28 -12.19 9.55
CA THR A 240 -5.02 -13.12 8.45
C THR A 240 -4.30 -12.42 7.29
N ASP A 241 -4.72 -11.22 6.92
CA ASP A 241 -4.03 -10.44 5.87
C ASP A 241 -2.60 -10.10 6.27
N LEU A 242 -2.39 -9.78 7.55
CA LEU A 242 -1.06 -9.53 8.11
C LEU A 242 -0.19 -10.80 8.14
N HIS A 243 -0.78 -12.00 8.16
CA HIS A 243 -0.11 -13.29 8.05
C HIS A 243 0.22 -13.64 6.58
N SER A 244 0.83 -12.69 5.87
CA SER A 244 1.12 -12.79 4.44
C SER A 244 2.62 -12.79 4.17
N GLN A 245 3.11 -13.88 3.59
CA GLN A 245 4.51 -14.00 3.19
C GLN A 245 4.94 -12.92 2.17
N ALA A 246 4.02 -12.49 1.31
CA ALA A 246 4.30 -11.46 0.31
C ALA A 246 4.43 -10.09 0.95
N LEU A 247 3.52 -9.75 1.88
CA LEU A 247 3.60 -8.51 2.65
C LEU A 247 4.90 -8.44 3.44
N LEU A 248 5.23 -9.50 4.18
CA LEU A 248 6.46 -9.61 4.94
C LEU A 248 7.69 -9.38 4.05
N SER A 249 7.72 -10.02 2.88
CA SER A 249 8.84 -9.91 1.95
C SER A 249 8.97 -8.50 1.36
N VAL A 250 7.86 -7.83 1.05
CA VAL A 250 7.88 -6.44 0.59
C VAL A 250 8.31 -5.48 1.70
N PHE A 251 7.91 -5.71 2.95
CA PHE A 251 8.43 -4.93 4.08
C PHE A 251 9.94 -5.05 4.19
N LEU A 252 10.49 -6.27 4.18
CA LEU A 252 11.94 -6.50 4.21
C LEU A 252 12.65 -5.87 3.00
N GLN A 253 12.10 -6.03 1.80
CA GLN A 253 12.65 -5.43 0.58
C GLN A 253 12.72 -3.90 0.68
N SER A 254 11.63 -3.27 1.14
CA SER A 254 11.58 -1.81 1.25
C SER A 254 12.58 -1.28 2.30
N GLN A 255 12.88 -2.04 3.36
CA GLN A 255 13.89 -1.69 4.35
C GLN A 255 15.31 -1.74 3.77
N VAL A 256 15.60 -2.72 2.92
CA VAL A 256 16.88 -2.80 2.19
C VAL A 256 17.03 -1.60 1.25
N SER A 257 15.94 -1.16 0.65
CA SER A 257 15.91 -0.07 -0.33
C SER A 257 16.10 1.29 0.34
N ASN A 258 15.33 1.57 1.40
CA ASN A 258 15.47 2.75 2.25
C ASN A 258 14.76 2.52 3.59
N ALA A 259 15.52 2.28 4.67
CA ALA A 259 14.96 1.97 5.98
C ALA A 259 14.11 3.09 6.59
N ASP A 260 14.40 4.36 6.30
CA ASP A 260 13.68 5.51 6.87
C ASP A 260 12.35 5.79 6.14
N GLN A 261 12.19 5.23 4.94
CA GLN A 261 11.00 5.40 4.10
C GLN A 261 10.38 4.05 3.76
N SER A 262 10.72 2.98 4.48
CA SER A 262 10.26 1.63 4.16
C SER A 262 8.73 1.54 4.17
N LEU A 263 8.17 0.56 3.47
CA LEU A 263 6.72 0.42 3.34
C LEU A 263 6.05 0.26 4.70
N ASN A 264 6.70 -0.43 5.65
CA ASN A 264 6.16 -0.53 7.01
C ASN A 264 6.11 0.84 7.72
N LYS A 265 7.04 1.75 7.46
CA LYS A 265 6.99 3.16 7.92
C LYS A 265 5.98 4.01 7.18
N VAL A 266 5.75 3.73 5.90
CA VAL A 266 4.65 4.34 5.15
C VAL A 266 3.31 4.03 5.82
N THR A 267 3.11 2.80 6.33
CA THR A 267 1.85 2.45 7.02
C THR A 267 1.58 3.32 8.25
N ASP A 268 2.64 3.81 8.93
CA ASP A 268 2.55 4.74 10.07
C ASP A 268 1.87 6.05 9.71
N LYS A 269 2.03 6.48 8.45
CA LYS A 269 1.47 7.73 7.91
C LYS A 269 0.23 7.52 7.06
N LEU A 270 0.07 6.33 6.47
CA LEU A 270 -1.04 5.96 5.62
C LEU A 270 -1.74 4.71 6.18
N PRO A 271 -2.52 4.84 7.27
CA PRO A 271 -3.02 3.69 8.05
C PRO A 271 -4.03 2.81 7.29
N ASP A 272 -4.71 3.36 6.27
CA ASP A 272 -5.62 2.62 5.40
C ASP A 272 -4.89 1.84 4.28
N LEU A 273 -3.57 2.00 4.11
CA LEU A 273 -2.82 1.41 3.00
C LEU A 273 -2.96 -0.11 2.93
N LEU A 274 -2.74 -0.81 4.05
CA LEU A 274 -2.83 -2.27 4.03
C LEU A 274 -4.25 -2.74 3.72
N LYS A 275 -5.27 -2.03 4.22
CA LYS A 275 -6.67 -2.32 3.88
C LYS A 275 -6.91 -2.24 2.37
N LEU A 276 -6.30 -1.28 1.68
CA LEU A 276 -6.41 -1.18 0.22
C LEU A 276 -5.60 -2.29 -0.48
N ILE A 277 -4.38 -2.55 -0.02
CA ILE A 277 -3.52 -3.62 -0.57
C ILE A 277 -4.22 -4.98 -0.54
N PHE A 278 -5.05 -5.24 0.47
CA PHE A 278 -5.82 -6.48 0.62
C PHE A 278 -7.30 -6.38 0.16
N ASP A 279 -7.70 -5.32 -0.57
CA ASP A 279 -9.05 -5.26 -1.15
C ASP A 279 -9.14 -6.15 -2.40
N ASP A 280 -9.72 -7.34 -2.18
CA ASP A 280 -9.92 -8.40 -3.17
C ASP A 280 -11.16 -8.20 -4.07
N LYS A 281 -12.01 -7.23 -3.73
CA LYS A 281 -13.26 -6.96 -4.44
C LYS A 281 -13.11 -5.84 -5.45
N ASN A 282 -12.39 -4.79 -5.07
CA ASN A 282 -12.35 -3.56 -5.85
C ASN A 282 -10.96 -3.24 -6.40
N LEU A 283 -9.90 -3.76 -5.77
CA LEU A 283 -8.52 -3.47 -6.14
C LEU A 283 -7.80 -4.74 -6.60
N PHE A 284 -6.53 -4.92 -6.20
CA PHE A 284 -5.58 -5.82 -6.86
C PHE A 284 -5.13 -6.99 -5.97
N ALA A 285 -5.89 -7.31 -4.93
CA ALA A 285 -5.63 -8.42 -4.02
C ALA A 285 -6.22 -9.73 -4.56
N HIS A 286 -5.77 -10.15 -5.74
CA HIS A 286 -6.28 -11.35 -6.39
C HIS A 286 -5.78 -12.63 -5.71
N ARG A 287 -6.57 -13.71 -5.79
CA ARG A 287 -6.12 -15.03 -5.34
C ARG A 287 -4.87 -15.47 -6.12
N THR A 288 -3.90 -16.06 -5.44
CA THR A 288 -2.59 -16.40 -6.05
C THR A 288 -2.62 -17.69 -6.90
N ASP A 289 -3.68 -18.47 -6.80
CA ASP A 289 -3.93 -19.68 -7.59
C ASP A 289 -4.71 -19.43 -8.89
N THR A 290 -5.08 -18.18 -9.16
CA THR A 290 -5.76 -17.76 -10.40
C THR A 290 -4.79 -17.17 -11.43
N ALA A 291 -5.29 -16.95 -12.65
CA ALA A 291 -4.51 -16.32 -13.70
C ALA A 291 -4.29 -14.82 -13.47
N ASP A 292 -5.06 -14.20 -12.57
CA ASP A 292 -4.92 -12.78 -12.28
C ASP A 292 -3.64 -12.53 -11.45
N LYS A 293 -2.89 -11.48 -11.80
CA LYS A 293 -1.74 -11.03 -11.01
C LYS A 293 -2.22 -10.57 -9.64
N ASN A 294 -1.56 -10.97 -8.57
CA ASN A 294 -1.67 -10.25 -7.29
C ASN A 294 -0.62 -9.13 -7.25
N LEU A 295 -1.02 -7.94 -6.77
CA LEU A 295 -0.16 -6.76 -6.71
C LEU A 295 1.17 -7.00 -5.98
N ILE A 296 1.16 -7.64 -4.81
CA ILE A 296 2.36 -7.74 -3.98
C ILE A 296 3.39 -8.66 -4.63
N GLU A 297 2.95 -9.83 -5.10
CA GLU A 297 3.76 -10.77 -5.87
C GLU A 297 4.30 -10.14 -7.14
N HIS A 298 3.47 -9.38 -7.86
CA HIS A 298 3.89 -8.67 -9.06
C HIS A 298 5.04 -7.70 -8.77
N MET A 299 4.91 -6.88 -7.72
CA MET A 299 5.97 -5.95 -7.31
C MET A 299 7.26 -6.68 -6.90
N LEU A 300 7.17 -7.79 -6.15
CA LEU A 300 8.35 -8.57 -5.77
C LEU A 300 9.09 -9.13 -7.00
N ARG A 301 8.34 -9.64 -7.98
CA ARG A 301 8.91 -10.17 -9.22
C ARG A 301 9.63 -9.08 -10.03
N HIS A 302 9.06 -7.88 -10.10
CA HIS A 302 9.70 -6.74 -10.76
C HIS A 302 10.87 -6.14 -9.97
N GLU A 303 10.83 -6.20 -8.65
CA GLU A 303 11.96 -5.75 -7.84
C GLU A 303 13.19 -6.66 -8.03
N ALA A 304 13.01 -7.97 -7.95
CA ALA A 304 14.11 -8.93 -8.06
C ALA A 304 14.50 -9.24 -9.51
N GLY A 305 13.55 -9.10 -10.45
CA GLY A 305 13.61 -9.71 -11.76
C GLY A 305 13.32 -11.21 -11.69
N VAL A 306 12.72 -11.77 -12.75
CA VAL A 306 12.56 -13.21 -12.92
C VAL A 306 12.95 -13.64 -14.33
N ASN A 307 13.77 -14.69 -14.43
CA ASN A 307 14.09 -15.36 -15.69
C ASN A 307 12.86 -16.10 -16.27
N ALA A 308 11.77 -16.20 -15.51
CA ALA A 308 10.51 -16.78 -15.96
C ALA A 308 9.74 -15.78 -16.83
N LYS A 309 9.30 -16.25 -18.00
CA LYS A 309 8.51 -15.50 -18.95
C LYS A 309 7.18 -15.03 -18.33
N ASP A 310 6.81 -13.77 -18.54
CA ASP A 310 5.52 -13.20 -18.18
C ASP A 310 4.39 -13.69 -19.11
N GLU A 311 3.20 -13.11 -19.01
CA GLU A 311 2.04 -13.47 -19.86
C GLU A 311 2.24 -13.15 -21.33
N ALA A 312 3.12 -12.20 -21.65
CA ALA A 312 3.52 -11.85 -23.01
C ALA A 312 4.64 -12.75 -23.56
N GLY A 313 5.29 -13.54 -22.68
CA GLY A 313 6.38 -14.44 -23.03
C GLY A 313 7.77 -13.85 -22.82
N ASP A 314 7.87 -12.70 -22.16
CA ASP A 314 9.09 -11.92 -21.96
C ASP A 314 9.65 -12.07 -20.53
N GLU A 315 10.97 -11.98 -20.38
CA GLU A 315 11.62 -11.98 -19.06
C GLU A 315 11.30 -10.70 -18.30
N ILE A 316 10.93 -10.82 -17.02
CA ILE A 316 10.76 -9.64 -16.15
C ILE A 316 12.14 -9.22 -15.67
N LYS A 317 12.63 -8.08 -16.15
CA LYS A 317 13.87 -7.49 -15.66
C LYS A 317 13.62 -6.77 -14.34
N ALA A 318 14.63 -6.76 -13.48
CA ALA A 318 14.59 -5.98 -12.25
C ALA A 318 14.47 -4.48 -12.57
N ASP A 319 13.45 -3.81 -12.00
CA ASP A 319 13.14 -2.40 -12.25
C ASP A 319 12.88 -1.58 -10.96
N ALA A 320 13.18 -2.17 -9.81
CA ALA A 320 13.01 -1.57 -8.49
C ALA A 320 11.57 -1.13 -8.17
N MET A 321 10.56 -1.90 -8.61
CA MET A 321 9.14 -1.58 -8.43
C MET A 321 8.73 -1.35 -6.97
N VAL A 322 9.16 -2.18 -6.03
CA VAL A 322 8.87 -1.99 -4.59
C VAL A 322 9.49 -0.69 -4.11
N THR A 323 10.72 -0.41 -4.53
CA THR A 323 11.42 0.85 -4.19
C THR A 323 10.66 2.06 -4.72
N ARG A 324 10.27 2.06 -6.00
CA ARG A 324 9.54 3.17 -6.64
C ARG A 324 8.16 3.37 -6.01
N PHE A 325 7.41 2.29 -5.79
CA PHE A 325 6.10 2.32 -5.12
C PHE A 325 6.19 2.94 -3.73
N THR A 326 7.16 2.50 -2.94
CA THR A 326 7.36 3.00 -1.57
C THR A 326 7.72 4.49 -1.58
N LYS A 327 8.58 4.93 -2.50
CA LYS A 327 8.92 6.36 -2.64
C LYS A 327 7.72 7.21 -3.02
N ASP A 328 6.84 6.74 -3.90
CA ASP A 328 5.62 7.44 -4.25
C ASP A 328 4.70 7.61 -3.04
N LEU A 329 4.46 6.54 -2.30
CA LEU A 329 3.64 6.62 -1.10
C LEU A 329 4.27 7.54 -0.03
N TRP A 330 5.60 7.58 0.06
CA TRP A 330 6.28 8.51 0.98
C TRP A 330 6.10 9.98 0.62
N LYS A 331 5.86 10.31 -0.66
CA LYS A 331 5.50 11.67 -1.08
C LYS A 331 4.09 12.06 -0.63
N LEU A 332 3.19 11.08 -0.51
CA LEU A 332 1.87 11.27 0.09
C LEU A 332 1.92 11.34 1.62
N ALA A 333 2.89 10.70 2.25
CA ALA A 333 3.05 10.58 3.71
C ALA A 333 3.54 11.86 4.41
N LYS A 334 3.08 13.05 4.00
CA LYS A 334 3.46 14.35 4.58
C LYS A 334 2.41 14.84 5.57
N ASP A 335 2.82 15.07 6.82
CA ASP A 335 1.93 15.52 7.89
C ASP A 335 1.19 16.84 7.54
N GLY A 336 -0.02 16.99 8.08
CA GLY A 336 -0.82 18.22 7.99
C GLY A 336 -1.47 18.48 6.63
N SER A 337 -1.49 17.48 5.75
CA SER A 337 -1.92 17.58 4.36
C SER A 337 -3.23 16.87 4.07
N LEU A 338 -3.83 17.14 2.89
CA LEU A 338 -4.91 16.30 2.35
C LEU A 338 -4.47 14.85 2.09
N THR A 339 -3.18 14.61 1.87
CA THR A 339 -2.65 13.30 1.48
C THR A 339 -2.44 12.32 2.64
N VAL A 340 -2.53 12.78 3.90
CA VAL A 340 -2.34 11.97 5.12
C VAL A 340 -3.58 11.99 6.00
N ASN A 341 -3.91 10.83 6.57
CA ASN A 341 -4.88 10.72 7.66
C ASN A 341 -4.15 10.96 9.00
N ASP A 342 -4.17 12.17 9.51
CA ASP A 342 -3.40 12.64 10.68
C ASP A 342 -4.04 12.26 12.04
N ASN A 343 -4.73 11.12 12.12
CA ASN A 343 -5.63 10.77 13.24
C ASN A 343 -6.72 11.82 13.50
N SER A 344 -7.06 12.63 12.50
CA SER A 344 -8.27 13.44 12.52
C SER A 344 -9.49 12.53 12.65
N SER A 345 -10.41 12.89 13.55
CA SER A 345 -11.74 12.28 13.63
C SER A 345 -12.60 12.58 12.39
N ASP A 346 -12.07 13.35 11.44
CA ASP A 346 -12.71 13.67 10.18
C ASP A 346 -12.49 12.55 9.15
N THR A 347 -13.47 11.67 9.01
CA THR A 347 -13.50 10.59 8.01
C THR A 347 -13.40 11.09 6.57
N LYS A 348 -13.54 12.41 6.32
CA LYS A 348 -13.53 13.04 4.99
C LYS A 348 -12.15 13.15 4.36
N LEU A 349 -11.11 13.40 5.15
CA LEU A 349 -9.70 13.50 4.69
C LEU A 349 -9.12 12.14 4.27
N ASN A 350 -9.81 11.05 4.61
CA ASN A 350 -9.41 9.69 4.31
C ASN A 350 -9.61 9.33 2.82
N ASN A 351 -10.65 9.84 2.17
CA ASN A 351 -11.05 9.39 0.85
C ASN A 351 -10.12 9.87 -0.28
N ILE A 352 -9.57 11.08 -0.20
CA ILE A 352 -8.57 11.56 -1.16
C ILE A 352 -7.24 10.80 -1.01
N SER A 353 -6.79 10.57 0.23
CA SER A 353 -5.59 9.75 0.51
C SER A 353 -5.79 8.33 -0.04
N LYS A 354 -6.96 7.70 0.19
CA LYS A 354 -7.33 6.40 -0.40
C LYS A 354 -7.31 6.40 -1.92
N ALA A 355 -7.85 7.45 -2.56
CA ALA A 355 -7.84 7.57 -4.01
C ALA A 355 -6.40 7.59 -4.53
N LEU A 356 -5.53 8.42 -3.96
CA LEU A 356 -4.13 8.54 -4.38
C LEU A 356 -3.33 7.26 -4.12
N MET A 357 -3.54 6.58 -2.99
CA MET A 357 -2.95 5.26 -2.75
C MET A 357 -3.40 4.24 -3.80
N ALA A 358 -4.70 4.18 -4.10
CA ALA A 358 -5.25 3.29 -5.12
C ALA A 358 -4.74 3.64 -6.53
N PHE A 359 -4.52 4.93 -6.84
CA PHE A 359 -3.92 5.36 -8.10
C PHE A 359 -2.47 4.89 -8.23
N ALA A 360 -1.68 5.01 -7.16
CA ALA A 360 -0.33 4.45 -7.13
C ALA A 360 -0.39 2.94 -7.36
N MET A 361 -1.20 2.21 -6.58
CA MET A 361 -1.35 0.76 -6.75
C MET A 361 -1.70 0.36 -8.18
N GLN A 362 -2.64 1.08 -8.82
CA GLN A 362 -3.04 0.81 -10.20
C GLN A 362 -1.91 1.11 -11.20
N LYS A 363 -1.19 2.22 -11.03
CA LYS A 363 -0.02 2.53 -11.86
C LYS A 363 0.98 1.38 -11.82
N TYR A 364 1.35 0.90 -10.63
CA TYR A 364 2.36 -0.15 -10.48
C TYR A 364 1.84 -1.54 -10.90
N TYR A 365 0.53 -1.76 -10.84
CA TYR A 365 -0.10 -2.98 -11.35
C TYR A 365 -0.12 -3.08 -12.88
N ALA A 366 -0.31 -1.94 -13.55
CA ALA A 366 -0.60 -1.86 -14.98
C ALA A 366 0.56 -1.29 -15.83
N GLU A 367 1.62 -0.75 -15.22
CA GLU A 367 2.72 -0.16 -15.98
C GLU A 367 3.46 -1.20 -16.85
N THR A 368 3.90 -0.75 -18.02
CA THR A 368 4.69 -1.55 -18.98
C THR A 368 6.02 -0.90 -19.35
N ALA A 369 6.17 0.41 -19.11
CA ALA A 369 7.41 1.14 -19.40
C ALA A 369 8.44 1.01 -18.28
N HIS A 370 8.00 0.81 -17.04
CA HIS A 370 8.84 0.60 -15.85
C HIS A 370 9.88 1.71 -15.60
N ASP A 371 9.60 2.95 -16.04
CA ASP A 371 10.59 4.01 -16.21
C ASP A 371 10.46 5.17 -15.21
N LYS A 372 9.29 5.36 -14.58
CA LYS A 372 9.06 6.49 -13.68
C LYS A 372 8.22 6.16 -12.45
N GLU A 373 8.37 7.01 -11.44
CA GLU A 373 7.48 7.15 -10.30
C GLU A 373 6.21 7.92 -10.76
N LEU A 374 5.05 7.67 -10.12
CA LEU A 374 3.79 8.33 -10.46
C LEU A 374 3.78 9.78 -9.96
N PHE A 375 4.19 10.00 -8.71
CA PHE A 375 4.05 11.28 -8.04
C PHE A 375 5.33 12.09 -8.15
N THR A 376 5.21 13.39 -8.38
CA THR A 376 6.30 14.34 -8.25
C THR A 376 6.02 15.21 -7.03
N ALA A 377 6.91 15.18 -6.04
CA ALA A 377 6.88 16.16 -4.96
C ALA A 377 7.31 17.51 -5.56
N THR A 378 6.49 18.53 -5.39
CA THR A 378 6.85 19.86 -5.87
C THR A 378 7.47 20.61 -4.70
N ASP A 379 8.82 20.55 -4.63
CA ASP A 379 9.59 21.07 -3.50
C ASP A 379 9.26 22.54 -3.20
N GLY A 380 8.93 22.83 -1.93
CA GLY A 380 8.56 24.18 -1.47
C GLY A 380 7.19 24.68 -1.95
N SER A 381 6.46 23.87 -2.72
CA SER A 381 5.17 24.23 -3.30
C SER A 381 3.98 23.64 -2.56
N GLY A 382 4.21 22.76 -1.58
CA GLY A 382 3.13 22.14 -0.80
C GLY A 382 2.20 21.23 -1.64
N ALA A 383 2.71 20.58 -2.69
CA ALA A 383 1.91 19.75 -3.59
C ALA A 383 2.59 18.45 -4.01
N VAL A 384 1.76 17.44 -4.26
CA VAL A 384 2.08 16.30 -5.11
C VAL A 384 1.42 16.50 -6.47
N SER A 385 2.17 16.28 -7.56
CA SER A 385 1.65 16.32 -8.92
C SER A 385 1.85 15.02 -9.68
N PHE A 386 0.95 14.72 -10.62
CA PHE A 386 1.02 13.53 -11.47
C PHE A 386 0.11 13.69 -12.70
N LYS A 387 0.37 12.89 -13.74
CA LYS A 387 -0.57 12.73 -14.84
C LYS A 387 -1.55 11.63 -14.51
N ARG A 388 -2.84 11.93 -14.47
CA ARG A 388 -3.89 10.94 -14.25
C ARG A 388 -3.89 9.86 -15.33
N THR A 389 -3.43 10.16 -16.55
CA THR A 389 -3.23 9.18 -17.63
C THR A 389 -2.19 8.10 -17.33
N ASP A 390 -1.25 8.37 -16.42
CA ASP A 390 -0.26 7.37 -16.00
C ASP A 390 -0.88 6.30 -15.08
N VAL A 391 -2.07 6.55 -14.53
CA VAL A 391 -2.86 5.59 -13.75
C VAL A 391 -3.71 4.71 -14.67
N ALA A 392 -4.43 5.33 -15.61
CA ALA A 392 -5.21 4.64 -16.63
C ALA A 392 -5.44 5.59 -17.82
N THR A 393 -5.67 5.10 -19.03
CA THR A 393 -5.93 6.02 -20.16
C THR A 393 -7.27 6.73 -20.03
N LYS A 394 -8.29 6.04 -19.54
CA LYS A 394 -9.66 6.57 -19.34
C LYS A 394 -10.04 6.63 -17.86
N TRP A 395 -10.94 7.56 -17.52
CA TRP A 395 -11.38 7.76 -16.12
C TRP A 395 -12.22 6.59 -15.60
N GLU A 396 -13.06 6.00 -16.44
CA GLU A 396 -13.89 4.85 -16.07
C GLU A 396 -13.08 3.60 -15.68
N ASP A 397 -11.82 3.52 -16.11
CA ASP A 397 -10.91 2.42 -15.79
C ASP A 397 -10.13 2.68 -14.48
N VAL A 398 -10.24 3.87 -13.89
CA VAL A 398 -9.52 4.23 -12.66
C VAL A 398 -10.21 3.59 -11.45
N LYS A 399 -9.62 2.54 -10.89
CA LYS A 399 -10.15 1.78 -9.75
C LYS A 399 -10.26 2.62 -8.47
N GLY A 400 -9.37 3.60 -8.30
CA GLY A 400 -9.42 4.55 -7.17
C GLY A 400 -10.49 5.63 -7.30
N ALA A 401 -11.18 5.76 -8.45
CA ALA A 401 -12.13 6.85 -8.71
C ALA A 401 -13.28 6.85 -7.70
N GLN A 402 -13.73 5.69 -7.24
CA GLN A 402 -14.77 5.57 -6.22
C GLN A 402 -14.42 6.29 -4.91
N PHE A 403 -13.15 6.29 -4.51
CA PHE A 403 -12.71 6.98 -3.29
C PHE A 403 -12.69 8.49 -3.53
N PHE A 404 -12.25 8.93 -4.71
CA PHE A 404 -12.31 10.34 -5.08
C PHE A 404 -13.76 10.85 -5.16
N GLU A 405 -14.67 10.08 -5.74
CA GLU A 405 -16.09 10.42 -5.77
C GLU A 405 -16.72 10.45 -4.39
N ALA A 406 -16.29 9.57 -3.48
CA ALA A 406 -16.69 9.60 -2.08
C ALA A 406 -16.15 10.86 -1.37
N TYR A 407 -14.90 11.26 -1.64
CA TYR A 407 -14.36 12.54 -1.17
C TYR A 407 -15.24 13.71 -1.60
N LEU A 408 -15.64 13.79 -2.88
CA LEU A 408 -16.52 14.85 -3.36
C LEU A 408 -17.90 14.86 -2.68
N LYS A 409 -18.44 13.70 -2.31
CA LYS A 409 -19.74 13.61 -1.62
C LYS A 409 -19.65 14.02 -0.15
N ASP A 410 -18.55 13.64 0.50
CA ASP A 410 -18.34 13.83 1.94
C ASP A 410 -17.72 15.19 2.26
N SER A 411 -17.12 15.87 1.28
CA SER A 411 -16.49 17.18 1.44
C SER A 411 -17.53 18.25 1.80
N SER A 412 -17.63 18.56 3.09
CA SER A 412 -18.48 19.63 3.65
C SER A 412 -18.07 21.06 3.22
N GLY A 413 -17.21 21.19 2.22
CA GLY A 413 -16.78 22.44 1.60
C GLY A 413 -17.29 22.64 0.18
N LEU A 414 -17.73 21.58 -0.52
CA LEU A 414 -18.23 21.68 -1.90
C LEU A 414 -19.76 21.57 -1.96
N SER A 415 -20.40 22.56 -2.56
CA SER A 415 -21.82 22.56 -2.93
C SER A 415 -22.15 21.46 -3.95
N THR A 416 -23.43 21.11 -4.05
CA THR A 416 -23.92 20.13 -5.04
C THR A 416 -23.58 20.53 -6.47
N ASP A 417 -23.59 21.84 -6.77
CA ASP A 417 -23.26 22.37 -8.09
C ASP A 417 -21.78 22.22 -8.40
N GLU A 418 -20.90 22.55 -7.45
CA GLU A 418 -19.46 22.31 -7.56
C GLU A 418 -19.16 20.83 -7.76
N GLN A 419 -19.75 19.95 -6.95
CA GLN A 419 -19.57 18.51 -7.11
C GLN A 419 -20.00 18.02 -8.50
N THR A 420 -21.08 18.59 -9.06
CA THR A 420 -21.59 18.21 -10.38
C THR A 420 -20.64 18.65 -11.48
N VAL A 421 -20.16 19.90 -11.41
CA VAL A 421 -19.17 20.44 -12.36
C VAL A 421 -17.88 19.65 -12.31
N ILE A 422 -17.34 19.41 -11.11
CA ILE A 422 -16.11 18.65 -10.90
C ILE A 422 -16.26 17.25 -11.51
N LYS A 423 -17.33 16.52 -11.17
CA LYS A 423 -17.60 15.17 -11.71
C LYS A 423 -17.68 15.15 -13.24
N ALA A 424 -18.31 16.15 -13.85
CA ALA A 424 -18.41 16.25 -15.30
C ALA A 424 -17.05 16.53 -15.96
N ALA A 425 -16.15 17.23 -15.28
CA ALA A 425 -14.81 17.56 -15.79
C ALA A 425 -13.82 16.41 -15.66
N LEU A 426 -13.93 15.57 -14.62
CA LEU A 426 -12.95 14.52 -14.25
C LEU A 426 -12.41 13.68 -15.42
N PRO A 427 -13.21 13.20 -16.38
CA PRO A 427 -12.70 12.40 -17.50
C PRO A 427 -11.63 13.10 -18.35
N ASN A 428 -11.63 14.42 -18.38
CA ASN A 428 -10.75 15.23 -19.22
C ASN A 428 -9.60 15.88 -18.44
N LEU A 429 -9.57 15.79 -17.11
CA LEU A 429 -8.51 16.37 -16.29
C LEU A 429 -7.30 15.44 -16.27
N ILE A 430 -6.15 15.95 -16.73
CA ILE A 430 -4.95 15.13 -16.95
C ILE A 430 -3.85 15.49 -15.95
N ASP A 431 -3.49 16.76 -15.82
CA ASP A 431 -2.43 17.20 -14.91
C ASP A 431 -3.01 17.47 -13.52
N TRP A 432 -2.75 16.57 -12.57
CA TRP A 432 -3.30 16.66 -11.23
C TRP A 432 -2.28 17.25 -10.27
N PHE A 433 -2.73 18.17 -9.41
CA PHE A 433 -1.98 18.77 -8.32
C PHE A 433 -2.85 18.67 -7.06
N VAL A 434 -2.33 18.03 -6.01
CA VAL A 434 -3.05 17.86 -4.75
C VAL A 434 -2.17 18.34 -3.61
N GLN A 435 -2.75 19.10 -2.69
CA GLN A 435 -2.05 19.66 -1.56
C GLN A 435 -1.39 18.57 -0.70
N ALA A 436 -0.10 18.76 -0.42
CA ALA A 436 0.76 17.89 0.36
C ALA A 436 1.63 18.71 1.33
N GLY A 437 1.85 18.21 2.54
CA GLY A 437 2.54 18.91 3.64
C GLY A 437 1.68 19.95 4.38
N THR A 438 2.35 20.81 5.15
CA THR A 438 1.72 21.80 6.05
C THR A 438 1.58 23.20 5.46
N ASP A 439 2.28 23.48 4.37
CA ASP A 439 2.30 24.80 3.74
C ASP A 439 1.12 24.96 2.77
N GLY A 440 0.81 26.21 2.43
CA GLY A 440 -0.11 26.52 1.33
C GLY A 440 0.46 26.06 -0.02
N MET A 441 -0.40 25.47 -0.83
CA MET A 441 -0.11 24.97 -2.16
C MET A 441 0.18 26.11 -3.14
N LYS A 442 1.29 26.06 -3.85
CA LYS A 442 1.68 27.02 -4.89
C LYS A 442 2.03 26.29 -6.17
N VAL A 443 1.10 26.26 -7.12
CA VAL A 443 1.25 25.45 -8.34
C VAL A 443 0.86 26.22 -9.59
N THR A 444 1.46 25.83 -10.70
CA THR A 444 1.17 26.40 -12.02
C THR A 444 1.00 25.28 -13.04
N GLY A 445 -0.15 25.30 -13.71
CA GLY A 445 -0.50 24.40 -14.80
C GLY A 445 0.27 24.74 -16.07
N ALA A 446 0.23 23.82 -17.04
CA ALA A 446 0.94 23.96 -18.30
C ALA A 446 -0.03 24.02 -19.48
N THR A 447 -0.02 23.03 -20.36
CA THR A 447 -0.82 23.02 -21.59
C THR A 447 -1.98 22.02 -21.56
N GLU A 448 -1.96 21.07 -20.62
CA GLU A 448 -3.02 20.09 -20.44
C GLU A 448 -4.01 20.58 -19.38
N ARG A 449 -5.22 20.02 -19.42
CA ARG A 449 -6.28 20.35 -18.46
C ARG A 449 -5.85 19.95 -17.05
N ALA A 450 -5.69 20.93 -16.19
CA ALA A 450 -5.23 20.77 -14.83
C ALA A 450 -6.40 20.57 -13.86
N PHE A 451 -6.20 19.67 -12.89
CA PHE A 451 -6.98 19.63 -11.67
C PHE A 451 -6.10 20.05 -10.50
N MET A 452 -6.49 21.11 -9.79
CA MET A 452 -5.75 21.60 -8.62
C MET A 452 -6.64 21.54 -7.40
N LEU A 453 -6.21 20.81 -6.38
CA LEU A 453 -6.92 20.64 -5.11
C LEU A 453 -6.06 21.18 -3.96
N GLY A 454 -6.38 22.42 -3.56
CA GLY A 454 -5.84 23.14 -2.42
C GLY A 454 -6.25 22.55 -1.07
N GLY A 455 -5.64 23.04 0.00
CA GLY A 455 -5.78 22.55 1.37
C GLY A 455 -6.61 23.47 2.26
N LYS A 456 -6.11 23.71 3.47
CA LYS A 456 -6.76 24.53 4.51
C LYS A 456 -6.05 25.87 4.76
N ASN A 457 -4.97 26.10 4.04
CA ASN A 457 -4.09 27.25 4.18
C ASN A 457 -4.20 28.08 2.91
N ALA A 458 -3.71 29.32 2.95
CA ALA A 458 -3.70 30.19 1.78
C ALA A 458 -2.89 29.59 0.62
N ASP A 459 -3.61 29.21 -0.43
CA ASP A 459 -3.08 28.58 -1.64
C ASP A 459 -2.95 29.60 -2.78
N THR A 460 -2.07 29.31 -3.73
CA THR A 460 -1.88 30.06 -4.98
C THR A 460 -1.94 29.09 -6.14
N LEU A 461 -3.09 29.06 -6.81
CA LEU A 461 -3.41 28.13 -7.87
C LEU A 461 -3.46 28.89 -9.19
N THR A 462 -2.61 28.52 -10.14
CA THR A 462 -2.57 29.14 -11.48
C THR A 462 -2.75 28.07 -12.53
N GLY A 463 -3.87 28.05 -13.23
CA GLY A 463 -4.06 27.21 -14.40
C GLY A 463 -3.15 27.62 -15.56
N GLY A 464 -3.27 26.86 -16.63
CA GLY A 464 -2.45 26.90 -17.82
C GLY A 464 -3.18 27.49 -19.01
N SER A 465 -3.04 26.84 -20.16
CA SER A 465 -3.67 27.27 -21.42
C SER A 465 -4.92 26.49 -21.82
N ALA A 466 -5.30 25.49 -21.02
CA ALA A 466 -6.44 24.63 -21.27
C ALA A 466 -7.56 24.94 -20.28
N ASP A 467 -8.75 24.40 -20.52
CA ASP A 467 -9.88 24.55 -19.59
C ASP A 467 -9.61 23.74 -18.30
N ASP A 468 -9.24 24.45 -17.24
CA ASP A 468 -8.76 23.89 -15.99
C ASP A 468 -9.82 23.91 -14.88
N LEU A 469 -9.57 23.14 -13.82
CA LEU A 469 -10.41 23.10 -12.62
C LEU A 469 -9.55 23.33 -11.38
N LEU A 470 -9.76 24.46 -10.72
CA LEU A 470 -9.04 24.88 -9.51
C LEU A 470 -10.01 24.88 -8.33
N VAL A 471 -9.63 24.18 -7.26
CA VAL A 471 -10.38 24.07 -6.01
C VAL A 471 -9.48 24.53 -4.86
N GLY A 472 -9.71 25.72 -4.30
CA GLY A 472 -8.93 26.30 -3.19
C GLY A 472 -9.18 25.62 -1.83
N ASN A 473 -10.43 25.20 -1.59
CA ASN A 473 -10.93 24.63 -0.34
C ASN A 473 -11.06 25.64 0.81
N ALA A 474 -10.07 25.83 1.66
CA ALA A 474 -10.20 26.76 2.78
C ALA A 474 -8.89 27.51 2.98
N GLY A 475 -9.00 28.73 3.51
CA GLY A 475 -7.88 29.67 3.53
C GLY A 475 -8.19 30.84 2.61
N ASP A 476 -7.34 31.87 2.66
CA ASP A 476 -7.48 33.03 1.77
C ASP A 476 -6.68 32.75 0.50
N ASP A 477 -7.35 32.19 -0.51
CA ASP A 477 -6.70 31.64 -1.69
C ASP A 477 -6.58 32.65 -2.83
N VAL A 478 -5.62 32.39 -3.72
CA VAL A 478 -5.45 33.13 -4.98
C VAL A 478 -5.62 32.17 -6.15
N LEU A 479 -6.68 32.34 -6.92
CA LEU A 479 -7.03 31.48 -8.05
C LEU A 479 -6.90 32.26 -9.36
N THR A 480 -6.08 31.78 -10.29
CA THR A 480 -5.91 32.32 -11.64
C THR A 480 -6.21 31.21 -12.65
N GLY A 481 -7.28 31.33 -13.44
CA GLY A 481 -7.65 30.31 -14.45
C GLY A 481 -6.61 30.18 -15.55
N GLY A 482 -6.20 31.30 -16.16
CA GLY A 482 -5.24 31.30 -17.26
C GLY A 482 -5.93 31.53 -18.60
N LEU A 483 -5.50 30.81 -19.64
CA LEU A 483 -6.26 30.75 -20.90
C LEU A 483 -7.15 29.51 -20.87
N GLY A 484 -8.26 29.54 -21.60
CA GLY A 484 -9.23 28.45 -21.56
C GLY A 484 -10.50 28.93 -20.88
N ASN A 485 -11.47 28.04 -20.74
CA ASN A 485 -12.69 28.29 -19.97
C ASN A 485 -12.58 27.51 -18.66
N ASP A 486 -12.18 28.21 -17.61
CA ASP A 486 -11.76 27.59 -16.36
C ASP A 486 -12.88 27.56 -15.33
N TYR A 487 -12.79 26.62 -14.40
CA TYR A 487 -13.67 26.54 -13.22
C TYR A 487 -12.86 26.82 -11.96
N LEU A 488 -13.24 27.87 -11.25
CA LEU A 488 -12.56 28.34 -10.03
C LEU A 488 -13.53 28.22 -8.85
N ALA A 489 -13.26 27.28 -7.94
CA ALA A 489 -14.01 27.06 -6.71
C ALA A 489 -13.11 27.36 -5.51
N ASP A 490 -13.46 28.32 -4.67
CA ASP A 490 -12.60 28.82 -3.58
C ASP A 490 -12.93 28.18 -2.22
N GLY A 491 -14.18 27.83 -1.98
CA GLY A 491 -14.62 27.18 -0.76
C GLY A 491 -14.80 28.18 0.39
N GLY A 492 -13.82 28.35 1.29
CA GLY A 492 -14.00 29.18 2.47
C GLY A 492 -12.78 30.01 2.87
N GLY A 493 -12.90 31.32 2.73
CA GLY A 493 -11.94 32.33 3.15
C GLY A 493 -12.29 33.66 2.49
N ASP A 494 -11.38 34.62 2.50
CA ASP A 494 -11.50 35.84 1.69
C ASP A 494 -10.64 35.71 0.42
N ASP A 495 -11.21 35.06 -0.59
CA ASP A 495 -10.48 34.61 -1.77
C ASP A 495 -10.30 35.68 -2.85
N THR A 496 -9.23 35.55 -3.64
CA THR A 496 -8.89 36.44 -4.74
C THR A 496 -8.89 35.70 -6.07
N TYR A 497 -9.85 36.03 -6.92
CA TYR A 497 -9.90 35.58 -8.31
C TYR A 497 -9.15 36.56 -9.19
N GLN A 498 -8.01 36.12 -9.72
CA GLN A 498 -7.11 36.94 -10.51
C GLN A 498 -7.22 36.56 -12.00
N PHE A 499 -7.57 37.52 -12.83
CA PHE A 499 -7.59 37.36 -14.28
C PHE A 499 -6.54 38.29 -14.89
N ASN A 500 -5.71 37.76 -15.80
CA ASN A 500 -4.60 38.46 -16.39
C ASN A 500 -4.61 38.32 -17.92
N GLY A 501 -4.32 39.40 -18.64
CA GLY A 501 -4.21 39.37 -20.10
C GLY A 501 -5.47 38.81 -20.79
N LYS A 502 -5.29 37.91 -21.76
CA LYS A 502 -6.44 37.25 -22.39
C LYS A 502 -6.80 36.03 -21.56
N PHE A 503 -8.02 35.99 -21.02
CA PHE A 503 -8.61 34.80 -20.39
C PHE A 503 -9.88 34.42 -21.16
N GLY A 504 -10.40 33.21 -20.97
CA GLY A 504 -11.58 32.75 -21.73
C GLY A 504 -12.90 33.08 -21.03
N ASN A 505 -13.80 32.11 -21.00
CA ASN A 505 -15.11 32.23 -20.34
C ASN A 505 -15.08 31.45 -19.04
N ASP A 506 -14.57 32.08 -18.00
CA ASP A 506 -14.29 31.41 -16.74
C ASP A 506 -15.52 31.43 -15.84
N THR A 507 -15.66 30.41 -15.01
CA THR A 507 -16.77 30.24 -14.09
C THR A 507 -16.25 30.23 -12.66
N ILE A 508 -16.75 31.18 -11.86
CA ILE A 508 -16.50 31.27 -10.44
C ILE A 508 -17.65 30.58 -9.70
N LEU A 509 -17.29 29.66 -8.82
CA LEU A 509 -18.15 28.97 -7.88
C LEU A 509 -17.79 29.46 -6.46
N ASP A 510 -18.28 30.65 -6.11
CA ASP A 510 -18.16 31.23 -4.76
C ASP A 510 -19.44 30.88 -3.98
N THR A 511 -19.57 29.59 -3.61
CA THR A 511 -20.78 29.10 -2.92
C THR A 511 -20.70 29.21 -1.41
N GLY A 512 -19.89 30.16 -0.91
CA GLY A 512 -19.43 30.29 0.46
C GLY A 512 -20.40 29.82 1.55
N LYS A 513 -19.86 29.20 2.61
CA LYS A 513 -20.67 28.58 3.69
C LYS A 513 -21.80 29.51 4.18
N PRO A 514 -23.08 29.06 4.19
CA PRO A 514 -24.21 29.88 4.61
C PRO A 514 -23.96 30.56 5.96
N GLY A 515 -24.08 31.90 6.00
CA GLY A 515 -23.98 32.68 7.23
C GLY A 515 -22.63 33.34 7.52
N LYS A 516 -21.63 33.23 6.63
CA LYS A 516 -20.44 34.09 6.63
C LYS A 516 -20.48 35.07 5.46
N THR A 517 -20.17 36.33 5.71
CA THR A 517 -19.98 37.33 4.66
C THR A 517 -18.58 37.14 4.08
N HIS A 518 -18.47 36.49 2.93
CA HIS A 518 -17.20 36.37 2.22
C HIS A 518 -16.88 37.72 1.58
N THR A 519 -15.71 38.27 1.90
CA THR A 519 -15.23 39.55 1.38
C THR A 519 -14.15 39.36 0.32
N GLY A 520 -14.17 38.23 -0.37
CA GLY A 520 -13.33 37.96 -1.53
C GLY A 520 -13.45 39.03 -2.63
N ARG A 521 -12.68 38.88 -3.70
CA ARG A 521 -12.61 39.90 -4.75
C ARG A 521 -12.23 39.32 -6.11
N ILE A 522 -12.65 40.03 -7.15
CA ILE A 522 -12.23 39.78 -8.53
C ILE A 522 -11.29 40.89 -8.98
N LEU A 523 -10.12 40.49 -9.50
CA LEU A 523 -9.10 41.37 -10.07
C LEU A 523 -8.97 41.13 -11.58
N LEU A 524 -9.01 42.21 -12.36
CA LEU A 524 -8.58 42.24 -13.77
C LEU A 524 -7.24 42.98 -13.82
N GLY A 525 -6.13 42.24 -13.95
CA GLY A 525 -4.78 42.79 -13.75
C GLY A 525 -4.66 43.37 -12.35
N SER A 526 -4.26 44.63 -12.21
CA SER A 526 -4.23 45.34 -10.93
C SER A 526 -5.57 45.97 -10.51
N VAL A 527 -6.65 45.82 -11.30
CA VAL A 527 -7.93 46.52 -11.09
C VAL A 527 -8.94 45.62 -10.38
N GLN A 528 -9.34 46.01 -9.16
CA GLN A 528 -10.45 45.36 -8.46
C GLN A 528 -11.80 45.78 -9.05
N LEU A 529 -12.64 44.78 -9.36
CA LEU A 529 -14.03 45.00 -9.73
C LEU A 529 -14.86 45.35 -8.49
N ASN A 530 -15.75 46.35 -8.61
CA ASN A 530 -16.62 46.79 -7.52
C ASN A 530 -18.11 46.87 -7.96
N GLY A 531 -18.44 46.30 -9.12
CA GLY A 531 -19.75 46.41 -9.74
C GLY A 531 -19.91 47.67 -10.61
N GLY A 532 -21.15 48.12 -10.78
CA GLY A 532 -21.49 49.19 -11.71
C GLY A 532 -22.86 49.82 -11.47
N LYS A 533 -23.18 50.84 -12.27
CA LYS A 533 -24.50 51.50 -12.25
C LYS A 533 -25.45 50.80 -13.22
N LYS A 534 -26.70 50.61 -12.79
CA LYS A 534 -27.77 50.05 -13.62
C LYS A 534 -27.99 50.89 -14.87
N VAL A 535 -28.11 50.23 -16.02
CA VAL A 535 -28.41 50.89 -17.30
C VAL A 535 -29.89 51.27 -17.33
N GLU A 536 -30.17 52.52 -17.73
CA GLU A 536 -31.54 53.03 -17.85
C GLU A 536 -32.38 52.14 -18.79
N GLY A 537 -33.60 51.78 -18.36
CA GLY A 537 -34.49 50.87 -19.09
C GLY A 537 -34.12 49.39 -19.02
N SER A 538 -32.94 49.02 -18.53
CA SER A 538 -32.57 47.63 -18.33
C SER A 538 -33.10 47.08 -17.01
N LYS A 539 -33.53 45.82 -16.99
CA LYS A 539 -33.93 45.13 -15.74
C LYS A 539 -32.73 44.53 -15.01
N ASN A 540 -31.70 44.12 -15.73
CA ASN A 540 -30.67 43.21 -15.25
C ASN A 540 -29.24 43.55 -15.72
N VAL A 541 -29.01 44.73 -16.33
CA VAL A 541 -27.67 45.13 -16.82
C VAL A 541 -27.15 46.34 -16.04
N CYS A 542 -25.91 46.24 -15.56
CA CYS A 542 -25.13 47.33 -14.99
C CYS A 542 -23.82 47.53 -15.79
N LEU A 543 -23.29 48.75 -15.78
CA LEU A 543 -22.00 49.09 -16.39
C LEU A 543 -21.05 49.68 -15.36
N SER A 544 -19.77 49.34 -15.44
CA SER A 544 -18.72 50.01 -14.67
C SER A 544 -18.70 51.52 -14.96
N LYS A 545 -18.09 52.31 -14.06
CA LYS A 545 -18.04 53.78 -14.16
C LYS A 545 -17.49 54.27 -15.49
N ASP A 546 -16.44 53.62 -15.99
CA ASP A 546 -15.78 53.88 -17.27
C ASP A 546 -16.43 53.15 -18.45
N LYS A 547 -17.47 52.34 -18.20
CA LYS A 547 -18.18 51.49 -19.17
C LYS A 547 -17.25 50.49 -19.88
N SER A 548 -16.17 50.06 -19.23
CA SER A 548 -15.29 49.00 -19.74
C SER A 548 -15.81 47.59 -19.42
N VAL A 549 -16.61 47.45 -18.37
CA VAL A 549 -17.18 46.16 -17.92
C VAL A 549 -18.71 46.23 -17.87
N GLN A 550 -19.36 45.21 -18.40
CA GLN A 550 -20.80 44.98 -18.26
C GLN A 550 -21.07 43.84 -17.30
N TYR A 551 -22.04 44.05 -16.41
CA TYR A 551 -22.53 43.08 -15.45
C TYR A 551 -23.99 42.74 -15.82
N THR A 552 -24.30 41.48 -16.08
CA THR A 552 -25.65 41.03 -16.46
C THR A 552 -26.13 39.97 -15.47
N PHE A 553 -27.25 40.22 -14.80
CA PHE A 553 -27.87 39.27 -13.87
C PHE A 553 -28.82 38.34 -14.65
N ILE A 554 -28.59 37.03 -14.61
CA ILE A 554 -29.42 36.04 -15.32
C ILE A 554 -29.58 34.80 -14.45
N ASN A 555 -30.83 34.43 -14.14
CA ASN A 555 -31.15 33.19 -13.43
C ASN A 555 -30.40 32.98 -12.10
N GLY A 556 -30.11 34.05 -11.36
CA GLY A 556 -29.33 33.98 -10.12
C GLY A 556 -27.81 34.01 -10.29
N ASP A 557 -27.31 34.02 -11.52
CA ASP A 557 -25.89 34.18 -11.84
C ASP A 557 -25.56 35.63 -12.23
N LEU A 558 -24.29 36.00 -12.11
CA LEU A 558 -23.73 37.26 -12.58
C LEU A 558 -22.75 37.02 -13.72
N LEU A 559 -23.12 37.46 -14.93
CA LEU A 559 -22.22 37.45 -16.09
C LEU A 559 -21.47 38.78 -16.15
N ILE A 560 -20.15 38.72 -16.10
CA ILE A 560 -19.23 39.85 -16.20
C ILE A 560 -18.53 39.78 -17.56
N LYS A 561 -18.70 40.81 -18.38
CA LYS A 561 -18.12 40.88 -19.73
C LYS A 561 -17.24 42.11 -19.86
N THR A 562 -15.97 41.91 -20.25
CA THR A 562 -15.11 43.04 -20.65
C THR A 562 -15.56 43.54 -22.02
N LEU A 563 -16.12 44.75 -22.09
CA LEU A 563 -16.47 45.43 -23.34
C LEU A 563 -15.24 46.06 -24.00
N ARG A 564 -14.26 46.45 -23.18
CA ARG A 564 -12.95 46.96 -23.57
C ARG A 564 -11.89 46.39 -22.62
N PRO A 565 -10.61 46.30 -23.03
CA PRO A 565 -9.55 45.82 -22.15
C PRO A 565 -9.48 46.63 -20.85
N VAL A 566 -9.39 45.94 -19.71
CA VAL A 566 -9.19 46.52 -18.38
C VAL A 566 -7.82 46.08 -17.90
N ASP A 567 -6.87 47.00 -17.77
CA ASP A 567 -5.47 46.69 -17.47
C ASP A 567 -4.88 45.60 -18.39
N GLY A 568 -5.17 45.72 -19.70
CA GLY A 568 -4.79 44.71 -20.70
C GLY A 568 -5.62 43.42 -20.67
N CYS A 569 -6.56 43.28 -19.72
CA CYS A 569 -7.33 42.06 -19.54
C CYS A 569 -8.60 42.03 -20.41
N THR A 570 -8.86 40.89 -21.06
CA THR A 570 -10.07 40.65 -21.86
C THR A 570 -10.55 39.21 -21.69
N GLY A 571 -11.86 39.05 -21.47
CA GLY A 571 -12.51 37.76 -21.29
C GLY A 571 -13.91 37.92 -20.69
N ASN A 572 -14.54 36.80 -20.33
CA ASN A 572 -15.84 36.79 -19.66
C ASN A 572 -15.74 35.96 -18.38
N ILE A 573 -16.48 36.37 -17.34
CA ILE A 573 -16.55 35.66 -16.06
C ILE A 573 -18.03 35.40 -15.77
N THR A 574 -18.37 34.19 -15.34
CA THR A 574 -19.68 33.85 -14.81
C THR A 574 -19.53 33.53 -13.33
N VAL A 575 -20.14 34.34 -12.46
CA VAL A 575 -20.24 34.02 -11.03
C VAL A 575 -21.57 33.31 -10.80
N LYS A 576 -21.50 32.07 -10.35
CA LYS A 576 -22.67 31.21 -10.13
C LYS A 576 -23.33 31.53 -8.79
N GLY A 577 -24.67 31.60 -8.76
CA GLY A 577 -25.43 31.78 -7.52
C GLY A 577 -25.20 33.12 -6.79
N PHE A 578 -24.79 34.15 -7.53
CA PHE A 578 -24.37 35.45 -7.00
C PHE A 578 -25.46 36.22 -6.24
N ASN A 579 -25.12 36.72 -5.05
CA ASN A 579 -25.88 37.72 -4.30
C ASN A 579 -25.16 39.08 -4.26
N SER A 580 -25.93 40.15 -4.34
CA SER A 580 -25.38 41.52 -4.29
C SER A 580 -24.63 41.77 -2.98
N GLY A 581 -23.40 42.28 -3.08
CA GLY A 581 -22.50 42.52 -1.94
C GLY A 581 -21.39 41.47 -1.81
N GLU A 582 -21.56 40.28 -2.39
CA GLU A 582 -20.50 39.27 -2.49
C GLU A 582 -19.36 39.75 -3.40
N LEU A 583 -18.16 39.21 -3.18
CA LEU A 583 -16.95 39.55 -3.93
C LEU A 583 -16.63 41.06 -3.99
N ARG A 584 -17.14 41.83 -3.01
CA ARG A 584 -17.12 43.30 -2.96
C ARG A 584 -17.80 43.98 -4.15
N LEU A 585 -18.62 43.25 -4.89
CA LEU A 585 -19.40 43.78 -6.01
C LEU A 585 -20.69 44.41 -5.49
N PHE A 586 -20.96 45.65 -5.88
CA PHE A 586 -22.16 46.40 -5.50
C PHE A 586 -22.30 46.66 -3.98
N GLY A 587 -21.21 46.57 -3.20
CA GLY A 587 -21.18 46.75 -1.74
C GLY A 587 -21.35 48.20 -1.23
N GLY A 588 -21.73 49.13 -2.10
CA GLY A 588 -21.81 50.56 -1.80
C GLY A 588 -22.98 51.25 -2.48
N LYS A 589 -24.19 51.00 -1.95
CA LYS A 589 -25.50 51.56 -2.31
C LYS A 589 -26.08 51.22 -3.69
#